data_AF-W6NFT0-F1
#
_entry.id   AF-W6NFT0-F1
#
_cell.length_a   1.000
_cell.length_b   1.000
_cell.length_c   1.000
_cell.angle_alpha   90.00
_cell.angle_beta   90.00
_cell.angle_gamma   90.00
#
_symmetry.space_group_name_H-M   'P 1'
#
loop_
_entity.id
_entity.type
_entity.pdbx_description
1 polymer ?
#
loop_
_entity_poly.entity_id
_entity_poly.type
_entity_poly.pdbx_seq_one_letter_code
_entity_poly.pdbx_strand_id
1 'polypeptide(L)'
;GEWADFGYHTIRVGPATSSVRCLCIVASNIWAAYKNCIVVVDGESLQIVKVFAAHPRRDSQVRAVQWVGAGVWISIRLDSTLRMYHAHTFEHLQDVDIEPYVTKMLGTSRLDFSYMRTTALHISNRRLWIGTGTGVVISVPLSGTLEQKVETNDGKKSSNGPGGLVRVYSSNKDSKDDASSSGGGGGAFIPYCNLTQAQLSFHGHKDSVKFFLAVPGAPREVEDEQEAELRKMLVISGGDGYIDFRLGEENEPPITTKGVRARDMSHIIIWEVDAELPVISS
;
A
#
# COMPACT_ATOMS: atom_id res chain seq x y z
N GLY A 1 -24.21 9.44 18.34
CA GLY A 1 -23.94 10.82 17.89
C GLY A 1 -24.81 11.09 16.69
N GLU A 2 -25.44 12.26 16.64
CA GLU A 2 -26.17 12.74 15.47
C GLU A 2 -25.20 13.52 14.58
N TRP A 3 -25.32 13.38 13.26
CA TRP A 3 -24.54 14.17 12.31
C TRP A 3 -25.20 15.55 12.18
N ALA A 4 -24.43 16.62 12.32
CA ALA A 4 -24.93 17.97 12.02
C ALA A 4 -25.09 18.14 10.51
N ASP A 5 -26.26 18.63 10.08
CA ASP A 5 -26.59 18.91 8.67
C ASP A 5 -26.44 20.40 8.30
N PHE A 6 -26.02 21.25 9.24
CA PHE A 6 -25.72 22.67 9.07
C PHE A 6 -24.24 22.97 9.35
N GLY A 7 -23.77 24.13 8.88
CA GLY A 7 -22.38 24.55 9.09
C GLY A 7 -21.34 23.78 8.26
N TYR A 8 -21.76 23.13 7.17
CA TYR A 8 -20.86 22.41 6.28
C TYR A 8 -20.32 23.28 5.15
N HIS A 9 -19.13 22.94 4.67
CA HIS A 9 -18.55 23.51 3.45
C HIS A 9 -18.74 22.54 2.28
N THR A 10 -19.08 23.08 1.10
CA THR A 10 -19.23 22.28 -0.12
C THR A 10 -18.11 22.59 -1.09
N ILE A 11 -17.39 21.54 -1.50
CA ILE A 11 -16.32 21.64 -2.49
C ILE A 11 -16.63 20.67 -3.63
N ARG A 12 -16.64 21.17 -4.86
CA ARG A 12 -16.88 20.34 -6.04
C ARG A 12 -15.57 19.71 -6.52
N VAL A 13 -15.45 18.40 -6.39
CA VAL A 13 -14.31 17.62 -6.87
C VAL A 13 -14.70 16.88 -8.16
N GLY A 14 -14.22 17.39 -9.30
CA GLY A 14 -14.45 16.79 -10.61
C GLY A 14 -15.87 16.92 -11.17
N PRO A 15 -16.16 16.28 -12.31
CA PRO A 15 -17.48 16.29 -12.93
C PRO A 15 -18.53 15.52 -12.13
N ALA A 16 -19.81 15.92 -12.22
CA ALA A 16 -20.93 15.26 -11.53
C ALA A 16 -21.13 13.79 -11.92
N THR A 17 -20.60 13.37 -13.07
CA THR A 17 -20.64 11.98 -13.57
C THR A 17 -19.55 11.10 -12.96
N SER A 18 -18.74 11.62 -12.04
CA SER A 18 -17.60 10.91 -11.45
C SER A 18 -17.63 11.10 -9.93
N SER A 19 -17.81 10.00 -9.20
CA SER A 19 -17.76 10.03 -7.74
C SER A 19 -16.33 10.18 -7.23
N VAL A 20 -16.18 10.88 -6.11
CA VAL A 20 -14.95 10.83 -5.32
C VAL A 20 -14.82 9.42 -4.73
N ARG A 21 -13.71 8.73 -5.04
CA ARG A 21 -13.51 7.33 -4.67
C ARG A 21 -12.84 7.17 -3.31
N CYS A 22 -11.88 8.03 -3.01
CA CYS A 22 -11.15 8.03 -1.75
C CYS A 22 -10.75 9.46 -1.35
N LEU A 23 -10.69 9.67 -0.04
CA LEU A 23 -10.17 10.86 0.62
C LEU A 23 -9.02 10.42 1.53
N CYS A 24 -7.94 11.18 1.55
CA CYS A 24 -6.80 10.95 2.43
C CYS A 24 -6.30 12.30 2.95
N ILE A 25 -6.07 12.40 4.25
CA ILE A 25 -5.38 13.56 4.82
C ILE A 25 -3.89 13.37 4.57
N VAL A 26 -3.24 14.40 4.00
CA VAL A 26 -1.84 14.40 3.63
C VAL A 26 -1.22 15.71 4.11
N ALA A 27 -0.43 15.65 5.19
CA ALA A 27 0.01 16.82 5.92
C ALA A 27 -1.20 17.73 6.27
N SER A 28 -1.15 19.01 5.90
CA SER A 28 -2.26 19.98 6.11
C SER A 28 -3.34 19.94 5.01
N ASN A 29 -3.23 19.05 4.02
CA ASN A 29 -4.13 19.01 2.87
C ASN A 29 -5.04 17.77 2.89
N ILE A 30 -6.14 17.85 2.16
CA ILE A 30 -7.02 16.73 1.83
C ILE A 30 -6.80 16.36 0.37
N TRP A 31 -6.36 15.13 0.11
CA TRP A 31 -6.25 14.57 -1.23
C TRP A 31 -7.52 13.79 -1.57
N ALA A 32 -8.26 14.30 -2.55
CA ALA A 32 -9.49 13.69 -3.04
C ALA A 32 -9.28 13.07 -4.42
N ALA A 33 -9.51 11.78 -4.55
CA ALA A 33 -9.33 11.08 -5.81
C ALA A 33 -10.66 10.91 -6.55
N TYR A 34 -10.66 11.22 -7.85
CA TYR A 34 -11.76 10.92 -8.76
C TYR A 34 -11.16 10.47 -10.11
N LYS A 35 -11.70 9.40 -10.71
CA LYS A 35 -11.10 8.78 -11.91
C LYS A 35 -9.58 8.62 -11.74
N ASN A 36 -8.77 9.07 -12.70
CA ASN A 36 -7.32 9.01 -12.67
C ASN A 36 -6.66 10.24 -12.04
N CYS A 37 -7.41 11.13 -11.39
CA CYS A 37 -6.93 12.41 -10.88
C CYS A 37 -6.95 12.48 -9.35
N ILE A 38 -6.03 13.26 -8.81
CA ILE A 38 -6.03 13.74 -7.42
C ILE A 38 -6.31 15.25 -7.44
N VAL A 39 -7.24 15.68 -6.58
CA VAL A 39 -7.49 17.07 -6.23
C VAL A 39 -6.97 17.28 -4.83
N VAL A 40 -6.02 18.19 -4.69
CA VAL A 40 -5.45 18.59 -3.40
C VAL A 40 -6.20 19.83 -2.94
N VAL A 41 -6.84 19.72 -1.79
CA VAL A 41 -7.59 20.78 -1.13
C VAL A 41 -6.84 21.16 0.14
N ASP A 42 -6.62 22.45 0.34
CA ASP A 42 -6.04 22.96 1.58
C ASP A 42 -7.00 22.74 2.75
N GLY A 43 -6.52 22.18 3.86
CA GLY A 43 -7.36 21.80 4.98
C GLY A 43 -7.92 22.97 5.79
N GLU A 44 -7.30 24.15 5.70
CA GLU A 44 -7.69 25.34 6.45
C GLU A 44 -8.55 26.30 5.60
N SER A 45 -8.04 26.71 4.44
CA SER A 45 -8.72 27.63 3.52
C SER A 45 -9.79 26.96 2.67
N LEU A 46 -9.80 25.62 2.62
CA LEU A 46 -10.74 24.80 1.83
C LEU A 46 -10.70 25.13 0.32
N GLN A 47 -9.58 25.64 -0.16
CA GLN A 47 -9.35 25.93 -1.58
C GLN A 47 -8.62 24.79 -2.29
N ILE A 48 -8.88 24.65 -3.60
CA ILE A 48 -8.15 23.69 -4.43
C ILE A 48 -6.74 24.25 -4.69
N VAL A 49 -5.73 23.57 -4.18
CA VAL A 49 -4.31 23.90 -4.35
C VAL A 49 -3.77 23.34 -5.66
N LYS A 50 -4.11 22.10 -5.96
CA LYS A 50 -3.56 21.38 -7.12
C LYS A 50 -4.54 20.36 -7.66
N VAL A 51 -4.48 20.15 -8.97
CA VAL A 51 -5.07 18.98 -9.63
C VAL A 51 -3.99 18.34 -10.49
N PHE A 52 -3.82 17.03 -10.37
CA PHE A 52 -2.89 16.28 -11.21
C PHE A 52 -3.43 14.88 -11.54
N ALA A 53 -2.96 14.31 -12.64
CA ALA A 53 -3.27 12.94 -13.02
C ALA A 53 -2.34 11.98 -12.27
N ALA A 54 -2.90 11.12 -11.41
CA ALA A 54 -2.19 10.03 -10.77
C ALA A 54 -1.91 8.86 -11.73
N HIS A 55 -2.57 8.82 -12.89
CA HIS A 55 -2.28 7.84 -13.93
C HIS A 55 -2.43 8.47 -15.33
N PRO A 56 -1.54 8.18 -16.30
CA PRO A 56 -1.62 8.76 -17.65
C PRO A 56 -2.89 8.40 -18.41
N ARG A 57 -3.45 7.20 -18.18
CA ARG A 57 -4.68 6.76 -18.84
C ARG A 57 -5.91 7.33 -18.12
N ARG A 58 -6.76 8.04 -18.88
CA ARG A 58 -7.91 8.80 -18.35
C ARG A 58 -9.08 7.95 -17.85
N ASP A 59 -9.18 6.73 -18.35
CA ASP A 59 -10.17 5.73 -17.97
C ASP A 59 -9.79 4.96 -16.71
N SER A 60 -8.51 5.03 -16.31
CA SER A 60 -8.03 4.46 -15.06
C SER A 60 -8.67 5.14 -13.86
N GLN A 61 -8.76 4.39 -12.76
CA GLN A 61 -9.41 4.85 -11.54
C GLN A 61 -8.48 4.65 -10.36
N VAL A 62 -8.16 5.73 -9.64
CA VAL A 62 -7.50 5.65 -8.35
C VAL A 62 -8.38 4.84 -7.41
N ARG A 63 -7.78 3.86 -6.75
CA ARG A 63 -8.47 2.93 -5.87
C ARG A 63 -8.23 3.24 -4.39
N ALA A 64 -6.98 3.49 -4.02
CA ALA A 64 -6.59 3.81 -2.66
C ALA A 64 -5.44 4.82 -2.67
N VAL A 65 -5.40 5.65 -1.62
CA VAL A 65 -4.38 6.66 -1.36
C VAL A 65 -3.98 6.50 0.12
N GLN A 66 -2.68 6.31 0.40
CA GLN A 66 -2.14 6.12 1.75
C GLN A 66 -0.89 6.99 1.92
N TRP A 67 -0.81 7.75 3.01
CA TRP A 67 0.26 8.72 3.25
C TRP A 67 1.14 8.31 4.43
N VAL A 68 2.45 8.52 4.30
CA VAL A 68 3.44 8.43 5.39
C VAL A 68 4.69 9.25 5.05
N GLY A 69 5.25 9.97 6.02
CA GLY A 69 6.42 10.83 5.79
C GLY A 69 6.18 11.83 4.65
N ALA A 70 7.12 11.94 3.71
CA ALA A 70 6.99 12.77 2.52
C ALA A 70 6.33 12.06 1.32
N GLY A 71 5.91 10.80 1.47
CA GLY A 71 5.39 9.98 0.37
C GLY A 71 3.91 9.63 0.48
N VAL A 72 3.23 9.66 -0.65
CA VAL A 72 1.82 9.24 -0.80
C VAL A 72 1.76 8.09 -1.80
N TRP A 73 1.40 6.90 -1.31
CA TRP A 73 1.21 5.70 -2.10
C TRP A 73 -0.21 5.64 -2.68
N ILE A 74 -0.29 5.40 -3.99
CA ILE A 74 -1.52 5.35 -4.75
C ILE A 74 -1.60 4.00 -5.48
N SER A 75 -2.77 3.35 -5.39
CA SER A 75 -3.09 2.19 -6.24
C SER A 75 -4.10 2.55 -7.31
N ILE A 76 -3.98 1.92 -8.47
CA ILE A 76 -4.89 2.06 -9.60
C ILE A 76 -5.75 0.79 -9.72
N ARG A 77 -7.03 0.96 -10.03
CA ARG A 77 -7.99 -0.13 -10.20
C ARG A 77 -7.60 -0.98 -11.42
N LEU A 78 -7.64 -2.32 -11.24
CA LEU A 78 -7.23 -3.30 -12.26
C LEU A 78 -5.75 -3.20 -12.66
N ASP A 79 -4.91 -2.68 -11.76
CA ASP A 79 -3.48 -2.54 -11.97
C ASP A 79 -2.71 -3.19 -10.80
N SER A 80 -1.58 -3.80 -11.11
CA SER A 80 -0.62 -4.36 -10.15
C SER A 80 0.41 -3.31 -9.70
N THR A 81 0.55 -2.21 -10.44
CA THR A 81 1.54 -1.17 -10.16
C THR A 81 1.03 -0.17 -9.12
N LEU A 82 1.80 0.00 -8.05
CA LEU A 82 1.66 1.06 -7.07
C LEU A 82 2.51 2.26 -7.49
N ARG A 83 1.99 3.47 -7.27
CA ARG A 83 2.67 4.73 -7.61
C ARG A 83 2.86 5.57 -6.36
N MET A 84 4.07 6.03 -6.10
CA MET A 84 4.36 6.97 -5.02
C MET A 84 4.50 8.39 -5.57
N TYR A 85 3.89 9.34 -4.87
CA TYR A 85 4.00 10.77 -5.14
C TYR A 85 4.55 11.49 -3.92
N HIS A 86 5.26 12.59 -4.14
CA HIS A 86 5.72 13.46 -3.06
C HIS A 86 4.55 14.27 -2.50
N ALA A 87 4.42 14.32 -1.16
CA ALA A 87 3.31 14.96 -0.47
C ALA A 87 3.20 16.48 -0.74
N HIS A 88 4.35 17.17 -0.87
CA HIS A 88 4.41 18.62 -1.07
C HIS A 88 4.63 19.08 -2.53
N THR A 89 5.55 18.46 -3.28
CA THR A 89 5.82 18.84 -4.68
C THR A 89 4.83 18.23 -5.67
N PHE A 90 4.06 17.22 -5.25
CA PHE A 90 3.14 16.45 -6.08
C PHE A 90 3.82 15.70 -7.24
N GLU A 91 5.15 15.59 -7.19
CA GLU A 91 5.91 14.88 -8.20
C GLU A 91 5.79 13.38 -8.02
N HIS A 92 5.83 12.65 -9.12
CA HIS A 92 5.91 11.20 -9.10
C HIS A 92 7.33 10.78 -8.68
N LEU A 93 7.43 9.83 -7.75
CA LEU A 93 8.70 9.40 -7.16
C LEU A 93 9.06 7.96 -7.52
N GLN A 94 8.10 7.04 -7.49
CA GLN A 94 8.37 5.61 -7.65
C GLN A 94 7.17 4.88 -8.25
N ASP A 95 7.42 3.90 -9.12
CA ASP A 95 6.45 2.87 -9.51
C ASP A 95 6.94 1.50 -9.01
N VAL A 96 6.05 0.71 -8.42
CA VAL A 96 6.33 -0.63 -7.90
C VAL A 96 5.30 -1.62 -8.41
N ASP A 97 5.70 -2.51 -9.29
CA ASP A 97 4.85 -3.60 -9.80
C ASP A 97 5.00 -4.85 -8.92
N ILE A 98 3.90 -5.30 -8.32
CA ILE A 98 3.87 -6.45 -7.41
C ILE A 98 3.74 -7.80 -8.14
N GLU A 99 3.30 -7.79 -9.41
CA GLU A 99 2.98 -9.03 -10.15
C GLU A 99 4.19 -9.97 -10.28
N PRO A 100 5.41 -9.50 -10.64
CA PRO A 100 6.56 -10.38 -10.75
C PRO A 100 6.93 -11.05 -9.42
N TYR A 101 6.78 -10.32 -8.30
CA TYR A 101 7.07 -10.85 -6.97
C TYR A 101 6.09 -11.97 -6.59
N VAL A 102 4.78 -11.74 -6.76
CA VAL A 102 3.76 -12.76 -6.41
C VAL A 102 3.88 -13.98 -7.31
N THR A 103 4.06 -13.78 -8.63
CA THR A 103 4.23 -14.86 -9.60
C THR A 103 5.43 -15.75 -9.24
N LYS A 104 6.55 -15.14 -8.83
CA LYS A 104 7.74 -15.87 -8.38
C LYS A 104 7.49 -16.68 -7.10
N MET A 105 6.76 -16.13 -6.14
CA MET A 105 6.59 -16.75 -4.82
C MET A 105 5.54 -17.87 -4.79
N LEU A 106 4.50 -17.79 -5.63
CA LEU A 106 3.38 -18.73 -5.63
C LEU A 106 3.32 -19.64 -6.87
N GLY A 107 4.06 -19.31 -7.93
CA GLY A 107 4.14 -20.08 -9.16
C GLY A 107 2.87 -19.97 -10.03
N THR A 108 3.04 -20.00 -11.35
CA THR A 108 1.97 -19.79 -12.34
C THR A 108 0.86 -20.84 -12.34
N SER A 109 1.05 -21.97 -11.65
CA SER A 109 0.10 -23.09 -11.63
C SER A 109 -0.98 -22.98 -10.55
N ARG A 110 -0.79 -22.13 -9.52
CA ARG A 110 -1.70 -22.07 -8.37
C ARG A 110 -2.70 -20.92 -8.43
N LEU A 111 -2.46 -19.90 -9.24
CA LEU A 111 -3.30 -18.70 -9.32
C LEU A 111 -3.35 -18.19 -10.76
N ASP A 112 -4.54 -17.79 -11.23
CA ASP A 112 -4.68 -17.05 -12.49
C ASP A 112 -4.19 -15.61 -12.28
N PHE A 113 -2.90 -15.40 -12.55
CA PHE A 113 -2.25 -14.10 -12.41
C PHE A 113 -2.57 -13.12 -13.54
N SER A 114 -3.31 -13.54 -14.57
CA SER A 114 -3.67 -12.70 -15.73
C SER A 114 -4.45 -11.44 -15.37
N TYR A 115 -4.91 -11.33 -14.11
CA TYR A 115 -5.64 -10.19 -13.56
C TYR A 115 -5.12 -9.73 -12.19
N MET A 116 -3.79 -9.84 -11.94
CA MET A 116 -3.17 -9.34 -10.72
C MET A 116 -3.53 -7.86 -10.53
N ARG A 117 -4.08 -7.55 -9.37
CA ARG A 117 -4.58 -6.21 -9.07
C ARG A 117 -4.52 -5.96 -7.58
N THR A 118 -4.14 -4.75 -7.20
CA THR A 118 -4.25 -4.31 -5.81
C THR A 118 -5.71 -4.04 -5.48
N THR A 119 -6.24 -4.70 -4.44
CA THR A 119 -7.61 -4.50 -3.97
C THR A 119 -7.72 -3.81 -2.62
N ALA A 120 -6.68 -3.91 -1.77
CA ALA A 120 -6.56 -3.19 -0.52
C ALA A 120 -5.12 -2.70 -0.35
N LEU A 121 -4.95 -1.50 0.20
CA LEU A 121 -3.64 -0.88 0.45
C LEU A 121 -3.71 -0.17 1.80
N HIS A 122 -2.73 -0.41 2.66
CA HIS A 122 -2.66 0.23 3.96
C HIS A 122 -1.22 0.44 4.40
N ILE A 123 -0.95 1.53 5.10
CA ILE A 123 0.36 1.78 5.71
C ILE A 123 0.20 1.73 7.21
N SER A 124 1.00 0.89 7.85
CA SER A 124 1.07 0.81 9.30
C SER A 124 2.44 0.31 9.72
N ASN A 125 2.96 0.82 10.84
CA ASN A 125 4.23 0.39 11.41
C ASN A 125 5.39 0.31 10.39
N ARG A 126 5.63 1.42 9.67
CA ARG A 126 6.65 1.52 8.60
C ARG A 126 6.57 0.41 7.54
N ARG A 127 5.39 -0.18 7.33
CA ARG A 127 5.15 -1.23 6.33
C ARG A 127 3.99 -0.85 5.42
N LEU A 128 4.15 -1.20 4.14
CA LEU A 128 3.10 -1.17 3.14
C LEU A 128 2.44 -2.55 3.08
N TRP A 129 1.18 -2.60 3.48
CA TRP A 129 0.32 -3.78 3.40
C TRP A 129 -0.50 -3.74 2.12
N ILE A 130 -0.39 -4.80 1.34
CA ILE A 130 -0.96 -4.90 0.01
C ILE A 130 -1.80 -6.18 -0.03
N GLY A 131 -3.07 -6.00 -0.37
CA GLY A 131 -4.02 -7.09 -0.55
C GLY A 131 -4.42 -7.17 -2.01
N THR A 132 -4.38 -8.37 -2.58
CA THR A 132 -4.63 -8.57 -4.01
C THR A 132 -6.04 -9.07 -4.30
N GLY A 133 -6.44 -8.97 -5.57
CA GLY A 133 -7.69 -9.54 -6.09
C GLY A 133 -7.79 -11.06 -5.98
N THR A 134 -6.67 -11.75 -5.79
CA THR A 134 -6.56 -13.21 -5.59
C THR A 134 -6.42 -13.58 -4.11
N GLY A 135 -6.60 -12.62 -3.20
CA GLY A 135 -6.58 -12.84 -1.76
C GLY A 135 -5.21 -13.00 -1.13
N VAL A 136 -4.15 -12.77 -1.92
CA VAL A 136 -2.77 -12.72 -1.44
C VAL A 136 -2.58 -11.46 -0.59
N VAL A 137 -1.88 -11.62 0.53
CA VAL A 137 -1.46 -10.52 1.41
C VAL A 137 0.06 -10.42 1.37
N ILE A 138 0.56 -9.22 1.11
CA ILE A 138 1.98 -8.88 1.03
C ILE A 138 2.25 -7.75 2.03
N SER A 139 3.34 -7.85 2.78
CA SER A 139 3.85 -6.79 3.65
C SER A 139 5.25 -6.40 3.17
N VAL A 140 5.48 -5.11 2.94
CA VAL A 140 6.79 -4.60 2.51
C VAL A 140 7.26 -3.55 3.50
N PRO A 141 8.44 -3.69 4.12
CA PRO A 141 9.02 -2.62 4.93
C PRO A 141 9.34 -1.41 4.06
N LEU A 142 9.13 -0.22 4.62
CA LEU A 142 9.43 1.06 3.99
C LEU A 142 10.82 1.54 4.43
N SER A 143 11.63 1.97 3.48
CA SER A 143 12.98 2.50 3.71
C SER A 143 13.05 3.99 3.38
N GLY A 144 13.83 4.75 4.14
CA GLY A 144 14.14 6.15 3.84
C GLY A 144 15.08 6.34 2.64
N THR A 145 15.75 5.26 2.21
CA THR A 145 16.72 5.27 1.12
C THR A 145 16.20 4.45 -0.04
N LEU A 146 16.26 5.02 -1.25
CA LEU A 146 16.02 4.28 -2.47
C LEU A 146 17.21 3.34 -2.71
N GLU A 147 17.06 2.05 -2.42
CA GLU A 147 18.07 1.05 -2.73
C GLU A 147 18.17 0.88 -4.27
N GLN A 148 19.20 1.49 -4.87
CA GLN A 148 19.54 1.24 -6.26
C GLN A 148 20.06 -0.19 -6.40
N LYS A 149 19.37 -1.01 -7.20
CA LYS A 149 19.88 -2.31 -7.61
C LYS A 149 21.19 -2.10 -8.37
N VAL A 150 22.32 -2.48 -7.77
CA VAL A 150 23.63 -2.49 -8.41
C VAL A 150 23.56 -3.45 -9.61
N GLU A 151 23.70 -2.92 -10.81
CA GLU A 151 23.98 -3.75 -11.99
C GLU A 151 25.39 -4.32 -11.82
N THR A 152 25.49 -5.64 -11.66
CA THR A 152 26.77 -6.34 -11.81
C THR A 152 27.22 -6.20 -13.26
N ASN A 153 28.37 -5.56 -13.46
CA ASN A 153 29.08 -5.53 -14.73
C ASN A 153 29.47 -6.97 -15.13
N ASP A 154 28.58 -7.69 -15.79
CA ASP A 154 28.95 -8.85 -16.59
C ASP A 154 29.07 -8.41 -18.05
N GLY A 155 30.31 -8.15 -18.44
CA GLY A 155 30.66 -7.87 -19.82
C GLY A 155 30.42 -9.11 -20.70
N LYS A 156 29.29 -9.15 -21.42
CA LYS A 156 29.15 -9.58 -22.84
C LYS A 156 27.70 -9.92 -23.21
N LYS A 157 27.34 -9.33 -24.36
CA LYS A 157 26.36 -9.73 -25.38
C LYS A 157 24.90 -9.28 -25.20
N SER A 158 24.57 -8.35 -26.10
CA SER A 158 23.26 -7.97 -26.59
C SER A 158 22.34 -9.14 -26.91
N SER A 159 21.14 -9.15 -26.35
CA SER A 159 19.97 -9.72 -26.99
C SER A 159 18.78 -8.79 -26.76
N ASN A 160 18.26 -8.23 -27.86
CA ASN A 160 16.96 -7.57 -27.91
C ASN A 160 15.89 -8.66 -27.83
N GLY A 161 15.20 -8.76 -26.70
CA GLY A 161 14.00 -9.56 -26.50
C GLY A 161 12.98 -8.81 -25.64
N PRO A 162 11.68 -9.07 -25.78
CA PRO A 162 10.65 -8.40 -25.01
C PRO A 162 10.69 -8.90 -23.56
N GLY A 163 11.22 -8.06 -22.67
CA GLY A 163 11.44 -8.37 -21.25
C GLY A 163 12.44 -7.43 -20.57
N GLY A 164 12.59 -6.21 -21.08
CA GLY A 164 13.63 -5.27 -20.66
C GLY A 164 13.46 -4.81 -19.21
N LEU A 165 14.59 -4.76 -18.49
CA LEU A 165 14.73 -4.20 -17.15
C LEU A 165 14.01 -2.85 -17.01
N VAL A 166 13.33 -2.68 -15.88
CA VAL A 166 12.72 -1.41 -15.45
C VAL A 166 13.81 -0.34 -15.34
N ARG A 167 13.71 0.70 -16.17
CA ARG A 167 14.61 1.85 -16.16
C ARG A 167 13.95 2.96 -15.33
N VAL A 168 14.43 3.17 -14.10
CA VAL A 168 13.98 4.28 -13.25
C VAL A 168 14.76 5.53 -13.63
N TYR A 169 14.06 6.59 -14.03
CA TYR A 169 14.66 7.89 -14.28
C TYR A 169 14.92 8.58 -12.94
N SER A 170 16.19 8.72 -12.55
CA SER A 170 16.60 9.80 -11.64
C SER A 170 16.92 11.03 -12.47
N SER A 171 16.23 12.14 -12.23
CA SER A 171 16.73 13.46 -12.60
C SER A 171 17.89 13.81 -11.64
N ASN A 172 19.12 13.54 -12.06
CA ASN A 172 20.30 14.04 -11.34
C ASN A 172 20.45 15.55 -11.58
N LYS A 173 20.39 16.35 -10.51
CA LYS A 173 21.54 17.14 -10.02
C LYS A 173 21.17 18.03 -8.81
N ASP A 174 22.06 17.96 -7.84
CA ASP A 174 22.38 18.97 -6.82
C ASP A 174 21.38 19.21 -5.67
N SER A 175 21.33 18.25 -4.74
CA SER A 175 21.24 18.55 -3.30
C SER A 175 21.91 17.41 -2.55
N LYS A 176 23.17 17.62 -2.20
CA LYS A 176 23.98 16.71 -1.41
C LYS A 176 23.80 17.09 0.05
N ASP A 177 22.59 16.99 0.57
CA ASP A 177 22.23 17.17 1.98
C ASP A 177 20.98 16.32 2.24
N ASP A 178 20.81 15.82 3.47
CA ASP A 178 19.66 15.05 3.99
C ASP A 178 19.72 13.50 3.97
N ALA A 179 20.92 12.92 3.97
CA ALA A 179 21.12 11.49 4.25
C ALA A 179 21.61 11.18 5.68
N SER A 180 21.44 12.10 6.64
CA SER A 180 21.76 11.86 8.05
C SER A 180 20.90 12.70 9.00
N SER A 181 19.66 12.27 9.27
CA SER A 181 18.90 12.74 10.43
C SER A 181 17.95 11.66 10.98
N SER A 182 18.53 10.54 11.39
CA SER A 182 17.97 9.81 12.54
C SER A 182 18.17 10.68 13.79
N GLY A 183 17.22 11.58 14.05
CA GLY A 183 17.20 12.43 15.24
C GLY A 183 17.10 13.93 14.93
N GLY A 184 15.92 14.50 15.11
CA GLY A 184 15.77 15.88 15.60
C GLY A 184 15.81 17.05 14.60
N GLY A 185 15.64 16.84 13.29
CA GLY A 185 15.64 17.96 12.32
C GLY A 185 14.69 17.80 11.13
N GLY A 186 13.47 18.32 11.26
CA GLY A 186 12.63 19.02 10.26
C GLY A 186 12.34 18.50 8.84
N GLY A 187 13.02 17.46 8.32
CA GLY A 187 12.78 16.90 6.98
C GLY A 187 12.07 15.55 7.06
N ALA A 188 10.84 15.45 6.53
CA ALA A 188 10.11 14.18 6.50
C ALA A 188 10.78 13.19 5.52
N PHE A 189 11.06 11.96 5.96
CA PHE A 189 11.67 10.92 5.11
C PHE A 189 10.76 10.51 3.94
N ILE A 190 11.36 10.09 2.81
CA ILE A 190 10.61 9.52 1.68
C ILE A 190 10.48 7.99 1.87
N PRO A 191 9.27 7.42 1.96
CA PRO A 191 9.04 6.01 2.27
C PRO A 191 9.13 5.11 1.03
N TYR A 192 10.35 4.86 0.54
CA TYR A 192 10.56 3.97 -0.59
C TYR A 192 10.19 2.53 -0.25
N CYS A 193 9.68 1.81 -1.25
CA CYS A 193 9.28 0.40 -1.14
C CYS A 193 10.20 -0.46 -2.00
N ASN A 194 10.83 -1.49 -1.41
CA ASN A 194 11.64 -2.48 -2.12
C ASN A 194 11.05 -3.89 -1.97
N LEU A 195 10.56 -4.48 -3.07
CA LEU A 195 9.94 -5.80 -3.05
C LEU A 195 10.91 -6.94 -2.75
N THR A 196 12.24 -6.74 -2.78
CA THR A 196 13.18 -7.77 -2.33
C THR A 196 13.07 -8.04 -0.84
N GLN A 197 12.61 -7.05 -0.06
CA GLN A 197 12.38 -7.14 1.38
C GLN A 197 10.93 -7.52 1.71
N ALA A 198 10.09 -7.74 0.69
CA ALA A 198 8.69 -8.09 0.89
C ALA A 198 8.53 -9.47 1.52
N GLN A 199 7.48 -9.59 2.31
CA GLN A 199 7.02 -10.81 2.94
C GLN A 199 5.64 -11.16 2.38
N LEU A 200 5.51 -12.36 1.85
CA LEU A 200 4.24 -12.91 1.38
C LEU A 200 3.63 -13.78 2.47
N SER A 201 2.35 -13.55 2.78
CA SER A 201 1.63 -14.38 3.75
C SER A 201 1.28 -15.74 3.15
N PHE A 202 1.54 -16.81 3.90
CA PHE A 202 1.07 -18.16 3.54
C PHE A 202 -0.44 -18.33 3.69
N HIS A 203 -1.09 -17.43 4.43
CA HIS A 203 -2.53 -17.40 4.60
C HIS A 203 -3.11 -16.21 3.85
N GLY A 204 -4.25 -16.42 3.21
CA GLY A 204 -4.93 -15.40 2.46
C GLY A 204 -6.43 -15.63 2.42
N HIS A 205 -7.08 -14.86 1.56
CA HIS A 205 -8.49 -15.00 1.26
C HIS A 205 -8.66 -15.81 -0.02
N LYS A 206 -9.79 -16.51 -0.17
CA LYS A 206 -10.09 -17.26 -1.39
C LYS A 206 -10.36 -16.30 -2.56
N ASP A 207 -11.02 -15.20 -2.24
CA ASP A 207 -11.29 -14.09 -3.15
C ASP A 207 -10.44 -12.86 -2.79
N SER A 208 -10.82 -11.68 -3.28
CA SER A 208 -10.09 -10.44 -3.04
C SER A 208 -10.00 -10.06 -1.55
N VAL A 209 -8.83 -9.59 -1.12
CA VAL A 209 -8.69 -8.83 0.12
C VAL A 209 -9.51 -7.53 0.00
N LYS A 210 -10.41 -7.27 0.96
CA LYS A 210 -11.36 -6.14 0.89
C LYS A 210 -10.86 -4.91 1.63
N PHE A 211 -10.22 -5.10 2.79
CA PHE A 211 -9.70 -4.02 3.62
C PHE A 211 -8.55 -4.50 4.50
N PHE A 212 -7.80 -3.52 5.03
CA PHE A 212 -6.95 -3.69 6.19
C PHE A 212 -7.41 -2.74 7.29
N LEU A 213 -7.13 -3.13 8.53
CA LEU A 213 -7.25 -2.30 9.72
C LEU A 213 -6.01 -2.52 10.57
N ALA A 214 -5.34 -1.45 11.00
CA ALA A 214 -4.28 -1.53 11.98
C ALA A 214 -4.77 -0.96 13.31
N VAL A 215 -4.60 -1.73 14.39
CA VAL A 215 -4.94 -1.31 15.75
C VAL A 215 -3.75 -1.52 16.68
N PRO A 216 -3.51 -0.63 17.66
CA PRO A 216 -2.57 -0.90 18.72
C PRO A 216 -2.91 -2.22 19.41
N GLY A 217 -1.90 -3.06 19.63
CA GLY A 217 -2.01 -4.26 20.45
C GLY A 217 -2.08 -3.92 21.93
N ALA A 218 -2.55 -4.87 22.75
CA ALA A 218 -2.55 -4.69 24.20
C ALA A 218 -1.12 -4.47 24.72
N PRO A 219 -0.92 -3.58 25.71
CA PRO A 219 0.35 -3.49 26.43
C PRO A 219 0.69 -4.88 27.01
N ARG A 220 1.95 -5.32 26.91
CA ARG A 220 2.40 -6.39 27.80
C ARG A 220 2.46 -5.81 29.20
N GLU A 221 1.94 -6.50 30.20
CA GLU A 221 2.33 -6.24 31.59
C GLU A 221 3.81 -6.63 31.68
N VAL A 222 4.70 -5.63 31.72
CA VAL A 222 6.15 -5.84 31.91
C VAL A 222 6.48 -5.38 33.33
N GLU A 223 7.09 -6.25 34.13
CA GLU A 223 7.49 -5.95 35.51
C GLU A 223 8.79 -5.12 35.61
N ASP A 224 9.43 -4.77 34.48
CA ASP A 224 10.74 -4.11 34.44
C ASP A 224 10.73 -2.78 33.66
N GLU A 225 11.09 -1.69 34.34
CA GLU A 225 11.02 -0.28 33.87
C GLU A 225 12.12 0.14 32.84
N GLN A 226 12.83 -0.79 32.18
CA GLN A 226 14.07 -0.46 31.45
C GLN A 226 14.15 -0.80 29.95
N GLU A 227 13.15 -1.42 29.35
CA GLU A 227 13.06 -1.52 27.89
C GLU A 227 12.10 -0.45 27.37
N ALA A 228 12.54 0.38 26.41
CA ALA A 228 11.64 1.27 25.69
C ALA A 228 10.53 0.40 25.05
N GLU A 229 9.36 0.35 25.69
CA GLU A 229 8.31 -0.64 25.44
C GLU A 229 7.94 -0.68 23.95
N LEU A 230 8.43 -1.68 23.23
CA LEU A 230 7.95 -2.03 21.90
C LEU A 230 6.46 -2.31 22.03
N ARG A 231 5.64 -1.45 21.42
CA ARG A 231 4.20 -1.66 21.39
C ARG A 231 3.90 -2.69 20.34
N LYS A 232 2.99 -3.61 20.62
CA LYS A 232 2.48 -4.50 19.57
C LYS A 232 1.50 -3.71 18.70
N MET A 233 1.39 -4.09 17.44
CA MET A 233 0.32 -3.66 16.54
C MET A 233 -0.32 -4.89 15.92
N LEU A 234 -1.64 -4.90 15.89
CA LEU A 234 -2.41 -5.93 15.20
C LEU A 234 -2.81 -5.36 13.84
N VAL A 235 -2.40 -6.03 12.77
CA VAL A 235 -2.85 -5.75 11.41
C VAL A 235 -3.85 -6.80 11.03
N ILE A 236 -5.02 -6.35 10.57
CA ILE A 236 -6.20 -7.17 10.36
C ILE A 236 -6.59 -7.04 8.90
N SER A 237 -6.73 -8.14 8.16
CA SER A 237 -7.33 -8.14 6.82
C SER A 237 -8.70 -8.82 6.83
N GLY A 238 -9.61 -8.27 6.03
CA GLY A 238 -10.91 -8.89 5.79
C GLY A 238 -11.08 -9.28 4.33
N GLY A 239 -11.73 -10.43 4.10
CA GLY A 239 -12.03 -10.95 2.77
C GLY A 239 -12.91 -12.18 2.81
N ASP A 240 -13.31 -12.64 1.62
CA ASP A 240 -14.20 -13.78 1.47
C ASP A 240 -13.38 -15.07 1.33
N GLY A 241 -13.74 -16.06 2.14
CA GLY A 241 -13.04 -17.32 2.24
C GLY A 241 -11.66 -17.23 2.92
N TYR A 242 -11.09 -18.42 3.12
CA TYR A 242 -9.76 -18.66 3.64
C TYR A 242 -9.01 -19.61 2.73
N ILE A 243 -7.73 -19.32 2.49
CA ILE A 243 -6.80 -20.20 1.78
C ILE A 243 -5.47 -20.26 2.54
N ASP A 244 -4.90 -21.46 2.63
CA ASP A 244 -3.50 -21.67 3.00
C ASP A 244 -2.74 -22.07 1.74
N PHE A 245 -1.87 -21.18 1.24
CA PHE A 245 -1.14 -21.38 -0.01
C PHE A 245 -0.15 -22.55 0.04
N ARG A 246 0.09 -23.16 1.22
CA ARG A 246 0.94 -24.34 1.37
C ARG A 246 0.15 -25.62 1.18
N LEU A 247 -1.12 -25.64 1.57
CA LEU A 247 -1.99 -26.80 1.49
C LEU A 247 -2.64 -26.85 0.10
N GLY A 248 -2.51 -27.99 -0.61
CA GLY A 248 -3.23 -28.20 -1.86
C GLY A 248 -4.73 -28.39 -1.62
N GLU A 249 -5.56 -28.09 -2.62
CA GLU A 249 -7.02 -28.29 -2.57
C GLU A 249 -7.43 -29.77 -2.44
N GLU A 250 -6.50 -30.69 -2.68
CA GLU A 250 -6.72 -32.13 -2.60
C GLU A 250 -6.87 -32.65 -1.16
N ASN A 251 -6.37 -31.91 -0.16
CA ASN A 251 -6.45 -32.30 1.25
C ASN A 251 -7.76 -31.85 1.93
N GLU A 252 -8.78 -31.49 1.14
CA GLU A 252 -10.00 -30.90 1.66
C GLU A 252 -11.05 -31.92 2.09
N PRO A 253 -11.68 -31.73 3.28
CA PRO A 253 -12.83 -32.53 3.67
C PRO A 253 -14.01 -32.27 2.72
N PRO A 254 -14.80 -33.31 2.38
CA PRO A 254 -15.95 -33.18 1.48
C PRO A 254 -16.99 -32.20 2.01
N ILE A 255 -17.76 -31.59 1.10
CA ILE A 255 -18.84 -30.65 1.42
C ILE A 255 -19.83 -31.36 2.36
N THR A 256 -20.02 -30.80 3.57
CA THR A 256 -21.03 -31.33 4.50
C THR A 256 -22.44 -31.13 3.93
N THR A 257 -23.39 -31.94 4.36
CA THR A 257 -24.80 -31.92 3.93
C THR A 257 -25.52 -30.56 4.12
N LYS A 258 -24.89 -29.59 4.79
CA LYS A 258 -25.35 -28.20 4.97
C LYS A 258 -24.83 -27.21 3.91
N GLY A 259 -24.08 -27.66 2.90
CA GLY A 259 -23.82 -26.88 1.68
C GLY A 259 -22.82 -25.71 1.78
N VAL A 260 -22.22 -25.44 2.95
CA VAL A 260 -21.18 -24.39 3.10
C VAL A 260 -19.98 -24.96 3.84
N ARG A 261 -18.78 -24.82 3.27
CA ARG A 261 -17.54 -25.21 3.96
C ARG A 261 -17.12 -24.07 4.88
N ALA A 262 -16.55 -24.39 6.05
CA ALA A 262 -16.09 -23.38 6.99
C ALA A 262 -15.13 -22.38 6.32
N ARG A 263 -14.23 -22.84 5.46
CA ARG A 263 -13.28 -21.99 4.70
C ARG A 263 -13.91 -21.09 3.64
N ASP A 264 -15.16 -21.32 3.24
CA ASP A 264 -15.86 -20.47 2.27
C ASP A 264 -16.59 -19.31 2.95
N MET A 265 -16.65 -19.30 4.28
CA MET A 265 -17.18 -18.16 5.05
C MET A 265 -16.22 -16.97 5.00
N SER A 266 -16.70 -15.77 5.31
CA SER A 266 -15.82 -14.61 5.45
C SER A 266 -14.87 -14.79 6.64
N HIS A 267 -13.58 -14.56 6.41
CA HIS A 267 -12.56 -14.67 7.46
C HIS A 267 -11.91 -13.32 7.68
N ILE A 268 -11.47 -13.14 8.92
CA ILE A 268 -10.53 -12.10 9.30
C ILE A 268 -9.20 -12.79 9.59
N ILE A 269 -8.12 -12.26 9.02
CA ILE A 269 -6.76 -12.74 9.29
C ILE A 269 -6.04 -11.64 10.07
N ILE A 270 -5.35 -12.02 11.14
CA ILE A 270 -4.70 -11.10 12.06
C ILE A 270 -3.23 -11.44 12.13
N TRP A 271 -2.38 -10.44 11.88
CA TRP A 271 -0.94 -10.49 12.11
C TRP A 271 -0.59 -9.60 13.29
N GLU A 272 0.21 -10.12 14.20
CA GLU A 272 0.87 -9.32 15.23
C GLU A 272 2.23 -8.87 14.69
N VAL A 273 2.52 -7.58 14.77
CA VAL A 273 3.81 -7.00 14.38
C VAL A 273 4.36 -6.12 15.49
N ASP A 274 5.67 -6.19 15.71
CA ASP A 274 6.36 -5.32 16.66
C ASP A 274 6.38 -3.89 16.12
N ALA A 275 5.88 -2.94 16.90
CA ALA A 275 5.85 -1.53 16.55
C ALA A 275 6.80 -0.70 17.42
N GLU A 276 7.62 0.10 16.74
CA GLU A 276 8.34 1.19 17.38
C GLU A 276 7.31 2.22 17.90
N LEU A 277 7.65 2.94 18.97
CA LEU A 277 6.81 4.03 19.52
C LEU A 277 6.29 4.92 18.40
N PRO A 278 5.02 5.38 18.46
CA PRO A 278 4.38 6.02 17.32
C PRO A 278 5.22 7.20 16.84
N VAL A 279 5.66 7.13 15.59
CA VAL A 279 5.96 8.34 14.84
C VAL A 279 4.60 9.00 14.68
N ILE A 280 4.29 9.90 15.60
CA ILE A 280 3.16 10.80 15.47
C ILE A 280 3.31 11.40 14.07
N SER A 281 2.32 11.18 13.21
CA SER A 281 2.22 11.88 11.93
C SER A 281 1.96 13.35 12.25
N SER A 282 3.03 14.07 12.58
CA SER A 282 3.07 15.53 12.70
C SER A 282 3.21 16.13 11.31
#